data_AF-A0AB94IXG6-F1
#
_entry.id   AF-A0AB94IXG6-F1
#
_cell.length_a   1.000
_cell.length_b   1.000
_cell.length_c   1.000
_cell.angle_alpha   90.00
_cell.angle_beta   90.00
_cell.angle_gamma   90.00
#
_symmetry.space_group_name_H-M   'P 1'
#
loop_
_entity.id
_entity.type
_entity.pdbx_description
1 polymer ?
#
loop_
_entity_poly.entity_id
_entity_poly.type
_entity_poly.pdbx_seq_one_letter_code
_entity_poly.pdbx_strand_id
1 'polypeptide(L)'
;MHCKAMKRWLSGMLLFALVLAFGAPASAHLLYTVQDNNYTSTSVGKVVGNTTTILANNVGGNWGQVIFPFKRGTADRVAVTLYPNTNPYYPGDEVRIYNPASFNWSSPESTITHARLKNVRALVFMGGHPYGIGYDCTPFAFAYSEDPVRKSAKVARWNHMGGTSYWPDNLYTHLFQYEAPSGYTANGEGLATHDSFVYALFTSHTGNYPNFVYSPNKLVKLNAELGQVGAIDLNGKNTDGGIPGAYCQDSGTLYLTSWGGNQPASSNWHPESRVEKVNLSGMSTQTLVTGQQMRNSDAMWKHHFTAITLHGNTAYVQASTWNQIGPGATPSGEVRVYSCSISSLNTLSQTLPVKTIPITGAWRLGMVQDGTYLWVAAGDSLYRYALPVTASSVATVFGPGGTSLYGNISAFAAIPSLRGVSAAQAAMDEPVQTMAAKDEKDGGSGCDAGFGWLLLLAVVPVALRRRG
;
A
#
# COMPACT_ATOMS: atom_id res chain seq x y z
N MET A 1 -14.94 -56.99 24.03
CA MET A 1 -15.02 -56.22 22.77
C MET A 1 -14.97 -54.71 23.07
N HIS A 2 -13.79 -54.17 23.38
CA HIS A 2 -13.60 -52.73 23.65
C HIS A 2 -12.22 -52.32 23.14
N CYS A 3 -12.08 -52.08 21.82
CA CYS A 3 -10.81 -51.57 21.27
C CYS A 3 -10.93 -50.92 19.88
N LYS A 4 -12.09 -50.34 19.51
CA LYS A 4 -12.24 -49.62 18.22
C LYS A 4 -12.59 -48.14 18.32
N ALA A 5 -12.92 -47.61 19.50
CA ALA A 5 -13.31 -46.20 19.66
C ALA A 5 -12.13 -45.24 19.95
N MET A 6 -10.99 -45.72 20.50
CA MET A 6 -9.89 -44.84 20.92
C MET A 6 -8.99 -44.33 19.78
N LYS A 7 -8.91 -45.01 18.63
CA LYS A 7 -8.02 -44.60 17.54
C LYS A 7 -8.52 -43.37 16.77
N ARG A 8 -9.83 -43.13 16.69
CA ARG A 8 -10.39 -41.96 15.98
C ARG A 8 -10.25 -40.64 16.75
N TRP A 9 -10.22 -40.70 18.09
CA TRP A 9 -10.03 -39.51 18.93
C TRP A 9 -8.57 -39.08 19.03
N LEU A 10 -7.63 -40.03 19.09
CA LEU A 10 -6.20 -39.74 19.07
C LEU A 10 -5.75 -39.13 17.74
N SER A 11 -6.28 -39.59 16.59
CA SER A 11 -5.95 -39.00 15.28
C SER A 11 -6.53 -37.59 15.09
N GLY A 12 -7.72 -37.31 15.61
CA GLY A 12 -8.34 -35.98 15.56
C GLY A 12 -7.65 -34.96 16.46
N MET A 13 -7.26 -35.37 17.68
CA MET A 13 -6.50 -34.51 18.60
C MET A 13 -5.05 -34.30 18.16
N LEU A 14 -4.40 -35.26 17.48
CA LEU A 14 -3.06 -35.07 16.93
C LEU A 14 -3.08 -34.08 15.75
N LEU A 15 -4.12 -34.10 14.91
CA LEU A 15 -4.29 -33.12 13.83
C LEU A 15 -4.59 -31.71 14.39
N PHE A 16 -5.41 -31.61 15.42
CA PHE A 16 -5.70 -30.35 16.12
C PHE A 16 -4.47 -29.83 16.89
N ALA A 17 -3.68 -30.72 17.48
CA ALA A 17 -2.43 -30.39 18.16
C ALA A 17 -1.30 -30.04 17.17
N LEU A 18 -1.26 -30.62 15.97
CA LEU A 18 -0.34 -30.19 14.91
C LEU A 18 -0.72 -28.80 14.38
N VAL A 19 -2.01 -28.49 14.23
CA VAL A 19 -2.47 -27.14 13.84
C VAL A 19 -2.19 -26.09 14.93
N LEU A 20 -2.20 -26.48 16.22
CA LEU A 20 -1.86 -25.60 17.34
C LEU A 20 -0.34 -25.52 17.63
N ALA A 21 0.43 -26.58 17.37
CA ALA A 21 1.88 -26.65 17.61
C ALA A 21 2.71 -26.17 16.40
N PHE A 22 2.19 -26.33 15.17
CA PHE A 22 2.68 -25.69 13.96
C PHE A 22 1.76 -24.53 13.59
N GLY A 23 1.51 -23.63 14.55
CA GLY A 23 0.88 -22.35 14.25
C GLY A 23 1.69 -21.68 13.13
N ALA A 24 1.22 -21.82 11.89
CA ALA A 24 1.83 -21.18 10.74
C ALA A 24 1.97 -19.70 11.13
N PRO A 25 3.19 -19.13 11.05
CA PRO A 25 3.41 -17.75 11.48
C PRO A 25 2.36 -16.92 10.76
N ALA A 26 1.56 -16.17 11.54
CA ALA A 26 0.45 -15.35 11.03
C ALA A 26 0.90 -14.67 9.75
N SER A 27 0.46 -15.20 8.61
CA SER A 27 1.22 -14.97 7.39
C SER A 27 1.08 -13.51 7.02
N ALA A 28 2.19 -12.81 6.89
CA ALA A 28 2.17 -11.43 6.42
C ALA A 28 1.53 -11.39 5.04
N HIS A 29 0.51 -10.55 4.89
CA HIS A 29 -0.25 -10.39 3.66
C HIS A 29 0.01 -9.03 3.06
N LEU A 30 0.66 -9.06 1.92
CA LEU A 30 0.85 -7.87 1.12
C LEU A 30 0.12 -8.03 -0.20
N LEU A 31 -0.67 -7.05 -0.59
CA LEU A 31 -1.02 -6.85 -1.99
C LEU A 31 -0.05 -5.90 -2.63
N TYR A 32 0.24 -6.14 -3.89
CA TYR A 32 1.07 -5.28 -4.69
C TYR A 32 0.54 -5.20 -6.12
N THR A 33 0.85 -4.10 -6.79
CA THR A 33 0.76 -4.01 -8.24
C THR A 33 2.16 -4.08 -8.83
N VAL A 34 2.29 -4.79 -9.95
CA VAL A 34 3.48 -4.74 -10.79
C VAL A 34 3.14 -4.22 -12.16
N GLN A 35 4.10 -3.55 -12.77
CA GLN A 35 4.02 -3.00 -14.10
C GLN A 35 5.16 -3.52 -14.97
N ASP A 36 4.91 -3.57 -16.28
CA ASP A 36 5.98 -3.73 -17.24
C ASP A 36 6.84 -2.45 -17.36
N ASN A 37 8.02 -2.57 -17.96
CA ASN A 37 8.94 -1.44 -18.15
C ASN A 37 8.37 -0.29 -18.99
N ASN A 38 7.31 -0.54 -19.76
CA ASN A 38 6.67 0.44 -20.63
C ASN A 38 5.44 1.08 -19.98
N TYR A 39 5.11 0.69 -18.75
CA TYR A 39 3.89 1.09 -18.04
C TYR A 39 2.63 0.80 -18.87
N THR A 40 2.66 -0.24 -19.71
CA THR A 40 1.55 -0.58 -20.63
C THR A 40 0.58 -1.59 -20.06
N SER A 41 1.00 -2.36 -19.06
CA SER A 41 0.17 -3.33 -18.37
C SER A 41 0.43 -3.29 -16.88
N THR A 42 -0.64 -3.44 -16.11
CA THR A 42 -0.60 -3.56 -14.65
C THR A 42 -1.18 -4.92 -14.25
N SER A 43 -0.49 -5.63 -13.38
CA SER A 43 -0.98 -6.86 -12.74
C SER A 43 -1.11 -6.65 -11.23
N VAL A 44 -2.05 -7.36 -10.60
CA VAL A 44 -2.23 -7.37 -9.15
C VAL A 44 -1.73 -8.71 -8.63
N GLY A 45 -0.81 -8.66 -7.68
CA GLY A 45 -0.27 -9.83 -6.98
C GLY A 45 -0.49 -9.77 -5.49
N LYS A 46 -0.32 -10.92 -4.84
CA LYS A 46 -0.28 -11.04 -3.38
C LYS A 46 0.96 -11.79 -2.93
N VAL A 47 1.40 -11.47 -1.72
CA VAL A 47 2.32 -12.28 -0.94
C VAL A 47 1.56 -12.98 0.18
N VAL A 48 1.75 -14.29 0.28
CA VAL A 48 1.26 -15.12 1.40
C VAL A 48 2.43 -15.95 1.90
N GLY A 49 2.88 -15.70 3.13
CA GLY A 49 4.10 -16.32 3.63
C GLY A 49 5.29 -15.92 2.75
N ASN A 50 6.00 -16.89 2.18
CA ASN A 50 7.13 -16.61 1.28
C ASN A 50 6.76 -16.75 -0.22
N THR A 51 5.49 -16.98 -0.50
CA THR A 51 4.97 -17.26 -1.85
C THR A 51 4.33 -16.02 -2.43
N THR A 52 4.64 -15.74 -3.69
CA THR A 52 3.98 -14.72 -4.51
C THR A 52 3.00 -15.38 -5.47
N THR A 53 1.88 -14.70 -5.73
CA THR A 53 0.89 -15.18 -6.70
C THR A 53 0.28 -13.99 -7.41
N ILE A 54 0.20 -14.06 -8.74
CA ILE A 54 -0.56 -13.09 -9.53
C ILE A 54 -2.05 -13.45 -9.46
N LEU A 55 -2.84 -12.50 -8.96
CA LEU A 55 -4.28 -12.63 -8.79
C LEU A 55 -5.04 -12.23 -10.05
N ALA A 56 -4.54 -11.22 -10.75
CA ALA A 56 -5.10 -10.77 -12.02
C ALA A 56 -4.00 -10.14 -12.87
N ASN A 57 -4.03 -10.49 -14.16
CA ASN A 57 -3.17 -9.89 -15.18
C ASN A 57 -3.92 -8.82 -15.94
N ASN A 58 -3.18 -7.82 -16.42
CA ASN A 58 -3.71 -6.76 -17.28
C ASN A 58 -5.02 -6.18 -16.75
N VAL A 59 -5.02 -5.78 -15.47
CA VAL A 59 -6.21 -5.19 -14.83
C VAL A 59 -6.55 -3.83 -15.44
N GLY A 60 -5.80 -3.36 -16.44
CA GLY A 60 -5.98 -2.08 -17.09
C GLY A 60 -5.25 -0.96 -16.37
N GLY A 61 -5.19 0.21 -17.01
CA GLY A 61 -4.50 1.39 -16.49
C GLY A 61 -2.99 1.32 -16.62
N ASN A 62 -2.41 2.38 -17.16
CA ASN A 62 -0.94 2.50 -17.32
C ASN A 62 -0.27 2.84 -15.98
N TRP A 63 -1.08 3.23 -14.98
CA TRP A 63 -0.65 3.63 -13.65
C TRP A 63 -1.62 2.99 -12.66
N GLY A 64 -1.32 1.77 -12.20
CA GLY A 64 -2.01 1.17 -11.06
C GLY A 64 -1.53 1.88 -9.80
N GLN A 65 -2.15 3.02 -9.50
CA GLN A 65 -1.48 4.06 -8.71
C GLN A 65 -1.36 3.67 -7.24
N VAL A 66 -2.43 3.10 -6.68
CA VAL A 66 -2.49 2.81 -5.25
C VAL A 66 -3.45 1.67 -4.94
N ILE A 67 -3.17 0.95 -3.86
CA ILE A 67 -4.02 -0.10 -3.28
C ILE A 67 -4.51 0.39 -1.92
N PHE A 68 -5.83 0.38 -1.70
CA PHE A 68 -6.46 0.82 -0.45
C PHE A 68 -7.24 -0.31 0.21
N PRO A 69 -6.76 -0.87 1.34
CA PRO A 69 -7.54 -1.75 2.17
C PRO A 69 -8.60 -0.93 2.93
N PHE A 70 -9.82 -1.45 3.02
CA PHE A 70 -10.90 -0.84 3.81
C PHE A 70 -11.90 -1.87 4.32
N LYS A 71 -12.77 -1.43 5.24
CA LYS A 71 -13.89 -2.22 5.76
C LYS A 71 -15.20 -1.80 5.12
N ARG A 72 -15.94 -2.76 4.56
CA ARG A 72 -17.35 -2.59 4.16
C ARG A 72 -18.21 -3.34 5.17
N GLY A 73 -18.74 -2.62 6.16
CA GLY A 73 -19.27 -3.25 7.37
C GLY A 73 -18.15 -3.98 8.11
N THR A 74 -18.33 -5.27 8.40
CA THR A 74 -17.28 -6.10 9.02
C THR A 74 -16.30 -6.71 8.02
N ALA A 75 -16.68 -6.73 6.74
CA ALA A 75 -15.97 -7.45 5.70
C ALA A 75 -14.82 -6.61 5.11
N ASP A 76 -13.71 -7.28 4.81
CA ASP A 76 -12.53 -6.66 4.23
C ASP A 76 -12.64 -6.50 2.74
N ARG A 77 -12.21 -5.35 2.24
CA ARG A 77 -12.22 -5.01 0.83
C ARG A 77 -10.95 -4.29 0.46
N VAL A 78 -10.63 -4.38 -0.82
CA VAL A 78 -9.48 -3.68 -1.39
C VAL A 78 -9.95 -2.91 -2.60
N ALA A 79 -9.66 -1.62 -2.63
CA ALA A 79 -9.81 -0.78 -3.80
C ALA A 79 -8.46 -0.64 -4.52
N VAL A 80 -8.46 -0.78 -5.84
CA VAL A 80 -7.30 -0.53 -6.70
C VAL A 80 -7.68 0.61 -7.63
N THR A 81 -6.91 1.69 -7.62
CA THR A 81 -7.12 2.82 -8.53
C THR A 81 -6.36 2.59 -9.82
N LEU A 82 -7.08 2.70 -10.92
CA LEU A 82 -6.56 2.51 -12.26
C LEU A 82 -6.77 3.79 -13.01
N TYR A 83 -5.68 4.38 -13.46
CA TYR A 83 -5.70 5.51 -14.36
C TYR A 83 -5.78 5.00 -15.81
N PRO A 84 -6.95 5.07 -16.48
CA PRO A 84 -7.12 4.52 -17.82
C PRO A 84 -6.51 5.50 -18.82
N ASN A 85 -5.22 5.35 -19.06
CA ASN A 85 -4.52 6.10 -20.10
C ASN A 85 -4.81 5.46 -21.46
N THR A 86 -5.67 6.11 -22.23
CA THR A 86 -5.58 6.19 -23.71
C THR A 86 -6.57 7.21 -24.29
N ASN A 87 -7.60 7.65 -23.53
CA ASN A 87 -8.61 8.57 -24.04
C ASN A 87 -8.59 9.92 -23.30
N PRO A 88 -8.31 11.06 -23.97
CA PRO A 88 -8.37 12.40 -23.35
C PRO A 88 -9.76 12.79 -22.82
N TYR A 89 -10.81 12.06 -23.21
CA TYR A 89 -12.20 12.25 -22.78
C TYR A 89 -12.67 11.24 -21.73
N TYR A 90 -11.77 10.53 -21.04
CA TYR A 90 -12.20 9.53 -20.06
C TYR A 90 -12.93 10.18 -18.85
N PRO A 91 -14.04 9.58 -18.35
CA PRO A 91 -14.88 10.14 -17.28
C PRO A 91 -14.26 10.15 -15.87
N GLY A 92 -12.92 10.11 -15.73
CA GLY A 92 -12.20 10.07 -14.44
C GLY A 92 -11.94 8.66 -13.93
N ASP A 93 -10.84 8.43 -13.21
CA ASP A 93 -10.26 7.12 -12.88
C ASP A 93 -11.26 6.01 -12.48
N GLU A 94 -10.92 4.77 -12.83
CA GLU A 94 -11.64 3.60 -12.32
C GLU A 94 -11.07 3.21 -10.96
N VAL A 95 -11.93 3.10 -9.96
CA VAL A 95 -11.60 2.48 -8.69
C VAL A 95 -12.31 1.14 -8.62
N ARG A 96 -11.54 0.06 -8.76
CA ARG A 96 -12.05 -1.30 -8.78
C ARG A 96 -11.95 -1.92 -7.40
N ILE A 97 -13.05 -2.44 -6.89
CA ILE A 97 -13.15 -3.00 -5.55
C ILE A 97 -13.22 -4.53 -5.61
N TYR A 98 -12.35 -5.18 -4.85
CA TYR A 98 -12.20 -6.62 -4.80
C TYR A 98 -12.40 -7.17 -3.39
N ASN A 99 -12.81 -8.44 -3.33
CA ASN A 99 -12.75 -9.24 -2.12
C ASN A 99 -11.33 -9.84 -1.99
N PRO A 100 -10.54 -9.47 -0.98
CA PRO A 100 -9.19 -9.97 -0.80
C PRO A 100 -9.11 -11.48 -0.50
N ALA A 101 -10.21 -12.10 -0.06
CA ALA A 101 -10.29 -13.55 0.10
C ALA A 101 -10.64 -14.31 -1.20
N SER A 102 -10.97 -13.60 -2.29
CA SER A 102 -11.25 -14.26 -3.58
C SER A 102 -9.98 -14.84 -4.20
N PHE A 103 -10.08 -16.05 -4.73
CA PHE A 103 -9.02 -16.68 -5.52
C PHE A 103 -8.93 -16.15 -6.95
N ASN A 104 -9.99 -15.52 -7.44
CA ASN A 104 -10.04 -14.97 -8.78
C ASN A 104 -10.40 -13.48 -8.73
N TRP A 105 -9.53 -12.65 -9.30
CA TRP A 105 -9.69 -11.20 -9.41
C TRP A 105 -9.95 -10.76 -10.86
N SER A 106 -10.36 -11.68 -11.75
CA SER A 106 -10.70 -11.36 -13.14
C SER A 106 -11.85 -10.36 -13.28
N SER A 107 -12.67 -10.19 -12.24
CA SER A 107 -13.75 -9.21 -12.20
C SER A 107 -13.86 -8.59 -10.80
N PRO A 108 -13.97 -7.26 -10.67
CA PRO A 108 -14.20 -6.62 -9.39
C PRO A 108 -15.63 -6.87 -8.89
N GLU A 109 -15.85 -6.83 -7.57
CA GLU A 109 -17.20 -6.82 -6.99
C GLU A 109 -17.96 -5.54 -7.34
N SER A 110 -17.23 -4.45 -7.58
CA SER A 110 -17.76 -3.15 -7.96
C SER A 110 -16.67 -2.30 -8.60
N THR A 111 -17.04 -1.49 -9.59
CA THR A 111 -16.19 -0.46 -10.17
C THR A 111 -16.89 0.88 -9.99
N ILE A 112 -16.18 1.84 -9.42
CA ILE A 112 -16.70 3.20 -9.22
C ILE A 112 -15.82 4.16 -10.02
N THR A 113 -16.42 5.23 -10.53
CA THR A 113 -15.76 6.34 -11.24
C THR A 113 -16.35 7.64 -10.73
N HIS A 114 -15.65 8.76 -10.92
CA HIS A 114 -16.18 10.07 -10.58
C HIS A 114 -15.73 11.11 -11.61
N ALA A 115 -16.67 11.69 -12.35
CA ALA A 115 -16.43 12.64 -13.44
C ALA A 115 -15.54 13.83 -13.07
N ARG A 116 -15.51 14.21 -11.79
CA ARG A 116 -14.77 15.36 -11.26
C ARG A 116 -13.54 14.98 -10.44
N LEU A 117 -13.21 13.69 -10.34
CA LEU A 117 -12.04 13.22 -9.63
C LEU A 117 -11.17 12.41 -10.58
N LYS A 118 -9.97 12.90 -10.84
CA LYS A 118 -8.97 12.26 -11.68
C LYS A 118 -7.71 12.02 -10.87
N ASN A 119 -6.88 11.08 -11.32
CA ASN A 119 -5.60 10.78 -10.69
C ASN A 119 -5.76 10.49 -9.19
N VAL A 120 -6.61 9.52 -8.84
CA VAL A 120 -7.00 9.26 -7.46
C VAL A 120 -5.80 8.72 -6.68
N ARG A 121 -5.31 9.52 -5.72
CA ARG A 121 -4.12 9.24 -4.90
C ARG A 121 -4.41 8.67 -3.52
N ALA A 122 -5.61 8.91 -2.98
CA ALA A 122 -6.04 8.30 -1.72
C ALA A 122 -7.54 8.02 -1.72
N LEU A 123 -7.93 6.98 -0.97
CA LEU A 123 -9.31 6.63 -0.71
C LEU A 123 -9.48 6.31 0.78
N VAL A 124 -10.50 6.89 1.42
CA VAL A 124 -10.92 6.55 2.78
C VAL A 124 -12.43 6.30 2.81
N PHE A 125 -12.90 5.60 3.84
CA PHE A 125 -14.31 5.32 4.04
C PHE A 125 -14.78 5.92 5.36
N MET A 126 -15.90 6.64 5.33
CA MET A 126 -16.51 7.24 6.51
C MET A 126 -18.04 7.21 6.36
N GLY A 127 -18.75 6.78 7.41
CA GLY A 127 -20.22 6.69 7.37
C GLY A 127 -20.78 5.77 6.27
N GLY A 128 -20.00 4.78 5.81
CA GLY A 128 -20.37 3.92 4.68
C GLY A 128 -20.02 4.48 3.29
N HIS A 129 -19.66 5.76 3.21
CA HIS A 129 -19.32 6.45 1.96
C HIS A 129 -17.81 6.39 1.67
N PRO A 130 -17.39 6.07 0.44
CA PRO A 130 -16.04 6.31 -0.02
C PRO A 130 -15.80 7.80 -0.27
N TYR A 131 -14.59 8.26 0.08
CA TYR A 131 -14.08 9.60 -0.19
C TYR A 131 -12.72 9.46 -0.87
N GLY A 132 -12.57 10.12 -2.02
CA GLY A 132 -11.34 10.08 -2.81
C GLY A 132 -10.74 11.45 -2.96
N ILE A 133 -9.41 11.50 -3.03
CA ILE A 133 -8.64 12.70 -3.34
C ILE A 133 -7.86 12.48 -4.62
N GLY A 134 -7.78 13.52 -5.44
CA GLY A 134 -7.05 13.49 -6.69
C GLY A 134 -6.79 14.90 -7.20
N TYR A 135 -6.21 14.97 -8.39
CA TYR A 135 -5.89 16.22 -9.06
C TYR A 135 -5.92 16.03 -10.56
N ASP A 136 -6.22 17.10 -11.29
CA ASP A 136 -6.35 17.03 -12.74
C ASP A 136 -4.97 16.80 -13.39
N CYS A 137 -4.68 15.55 -13.77
CA CYS A 137 -3.64 15.26 -14.75
C CYS A 137 -4.32 15.05 -16.12
N THR A 138 -4.12 15.97 -17.04
CA THR A 138 -4.20 15.60 -18.46
C THR A 138 -2.91 14.85 -18.76
N PRO A 139 -2.95 13.55 -19.11
CA PRO A 139 -1.79 12.67 -18.99
C PRO A 139 -0.77 12.86 -20.11
N PHE A 140 -1.08 13.59 -21.18
CA PHE A 140 -0.24 13.62 -22.37
C PHE A 140 -0.26 14.95 -23.15
N ALA A 141 -0.62 16.07 -22.52
CA ALA A 141 -0.28 17.37 -23.07
C ALA A 141 1.19 17.69 -22.75
N PHE A 142 2.11 16.98 -23.41
CA PHE A 142 3.42 17.55 -23.66
C PHE A 142 3.21 18.81 -24.47
N ALA A 143 3.69 19.92 -23.90
CA ALA A 143 4.06 21.14 -24.60
C ALA A 143 2.92 21.93 -25.26
N TYR A 144 2.93 23.23 -24.93
CA TYR A 144 2.18 24.32 -25.56
C TYR A 144 0.74 24.54 -25.05
N SER A 145 0.53 25.80 -24.68
CA SER A 145 -0.68 26.44 -24.15
C SER A 145 -0.98 26.19 -22.68
N GLU A 146 -0.65 27.19 -21.85
CA GLU A 146 -1.66 27.97 -21.12
C GLU A 146 -3.02 27.30 -20.89
N ASP A 147 -3.07 26.15 -20.23
CA ASP A 147 -4.32 25.69 -19.61
C ASP A 147 -4.40 26.28 -18.20
N PRO A 148 -5.17 27.37 -17.98
CA PRO A 148 -5.34 27.99 -16.66
C PRO A 148 -6.03 27.08 -15.62
N VAL A 149 -6.40 25.83 -15.98
CA VAL A 149 -7.23 24.92 -15.17
C VAL A 149 -6.43 24.06 -14.18
N ARG A 150 -5.10 23.94 -14.28
CA ARG A 150 -4.28 23.13 -13.33
C ARG A 150 -4.02 23.82 -11.97
N LYS A 151 -5.01 24.51 -11.40
CA LYS A 151 -4.85 25.19 -10.09
C LYS A 151 -5.41 24.42 -8.91
N SER A 152 -6.19 23.37 -9.17
CA SER A 152 -6.99 22.75 -8.12
C SER A 152 -6.76 21.25 -7.98
N ALA A 153 -6.84 20.81 -6.73
CA ALA A 153 -6.98 19.42 -6.33
C ALA A 153 -8.36 19.25 -5.69
N LYS A 154 -8.93 18.06 -5.77
CA LYS A 154 -10.32 17.82 -5.39
C LYS A 154 -10.44 16.65 -4.42
N VAL A 155 -11.42 16.76 -3.53
CA VAL A 155 -11.94 15.65 -2.73
C VAL A 155 -13.39 15.45 -3.15
N ALA A 156 -13.75 14.21 -3.48
CA ALA A 156 -15.10 13.85 -3.87
C ALA A 156 -15.61 12.65 -3.06
N ARG A 157 -16.94 12.59 -2.90
CA ARG A 157 -17.63 11.49 -2.22
C ARG A 157 -18.37 10.61 -3.22
N TRP A 158 -18.51 9.33 -2.90
CA TRP A 158 -19.49 8.45 -3.53
C TRP A 158 -20.62 8.10 -2.55
N ASN A 159 -21.85 8.02 -3.05
CA ASN A 159 -23.00 7.55 -2.29
C ASN A 159 -22.99 6.03 -2.19
N HIS A 160 -23.09 5.49 -0.98
CA HIS A 160 -23.35 4.06 -0.79
C HIS A 160 -24.84 3.79 -1.00
N MET A 161 -25.16 2.98 -2.01
CA MET A 161 -26.55 2.69 -2.39
C MET A 161 -27.07 1.40 -1.77
N GLY A 162 -26.32 0.81 -0.84
CA GLY A 162 -26.56 -0.53 -0.28
C GLY A 162 -25.78 -1.62 -1.01
N GLY A 163 -25.58 -2.75 -0.31
CA GLY A 163 -24.81 -3.88 -0.85
C GLY A 163 -23.40 -3.49 -1.28
N THR A 164 -23.01 -3.87 -2.51
CA THR A 164 -21.70 -3.57 -3.12
C THR A 164 -21.71 -2.32 -4.01
N SER A 165 -22.84 -1.61 -4.11
CA SER A 165 -23.04 -0.55 -5.09
C SER A 165 -22.74 0.84 -4.53
N TYR A 166 -21.98 1.63 -5.30
CA TYR A 166 -21.73 3.03 -5.03
C TYR A 166 -21.95 3.86 -6.28
N TRP A 167 -22.43 5.09 -6.11
CA TRP A 167 -22.73 6.01 -7.19
C TRP A 167 -21.99 7.34 -6.97
N PRO A 168 -21.54 8.02 -8.03
CA PRO A 168 -20.97 9.36 -7.88
C PRO A 168 -21.96 10.28 -7.16
N ASP A 169 -21.48 10.99 -6.15
CA ASP A 169 -22.29 12.01 -5.50
C ASP A 169 -22.14 13.33 -6.24
N ASN A 170 -22.98 13.52 -7.26
CA ASN A 170 -22.87 14.68 -8.16
C ASN A 170 -23.38 15.99 -7.54
N LEU A 171 -23.73 16.01 -6.25
CA LEU A 171 -24.09 17.23 -5.54
C LEU A 171 -22.84 18.10 -5.39
N TYR A 172 -22.93 19.37 -5.84
CA TYR A 172 -21.82 20.32 -5.72
C TYR A 172 -21.37 20.55 -4.28
N THR A 173 -22.28 20.38 -3.31
CA THR A 173 -21.95 20.43 -1.89
C THR A 173 -21.02 19.29 -1.49
N HIS A 174 -21.09 18.11 -2.12
CA HIS A 174 -20.28 16.92 -1.82
C HIS A 174 -19.04 16.82 -2.69
N LEU A 175 -18.44 17.98 -2.98
CA LEU A 175 -17.17 18.14 -3.67
C LEU A 175 -16.41 19.29 -2.99
N PHE A 176 -15.21 19.01 -2.52
CA PHE A 176 -14.29 20.06 -2.08
C PHE A 176 -13.24 20.32 -3.14
N GLN A 177 -13.00 21.60 -3.45
CA GLN A 177 -11.96 22.04 -4.35
C GLN A 177 -10.95 22.89 -3.58
N TYR A 178 -9.71 22.41 -3.52
CA TYR A 178 -8.59 23.17 -2.97
C TYR A 178 -7.96 24.01 -4.07
N GLU A 179 -7.97 25.33 -3.89
CA GLU A 179 -7.25 26.27 -4.74
C GLU A 179 -5.83 26.45 -4.22
N ALA A 180 -4.85 26.17 -5.07
CA ALA A 180 -3.46 26.45 -4.76
C ALA A 180 -3.22 27.97 -4.52
N PRO A 181 -2.14 28.34 -3.82
CA PRO A 181 -1.67 29.73 -3.79
C PRO A 181 -1.51 30.31 -5.21
N SER A 182 -1.63 31.63 -5.35
CA SER A 182 -1.50 32.29 -6.66
C SER A 182 -0.18 31.92 -7.35
N GLY A 183 -0.27 31.43 -8.59
CA GLY A 183 0.89 30.99 -9.39
C GLY A 183 1.35 29.55 -9.13
N TYR A 184 0.64 28.80 -8.28
CA TYR A 184 0.91 27.38 -8.00
C TYR A 184 -0.15 26.45 -8.61
N THR A 185 0.24 25.20 -8.77
CA THR A 185 -0.57 24.04 -9.11
C THR A 185 -0.75 23.19 -7.86
N ALA A 186 -1.96 22.70 -7.59
CA ALA A 186 -2.24 21.83 -6.45
C ALA A 186 -2.26 20.35 -6.84
N ASN A 187 -1.74 19.50 -5.95
CA ASN A 187 -1.93 18.05 -6.00
C ASN A 187 -2.64 17.58 -4.73
N GLY A 188 -3.53 16.62 -4.91
CA GLY A 188 -4.13 15.87 -3.81
C GLY A 188 -3.28 14.65 -3.48
N GLU A 189 -2.80 14.55 -2.25
CA GLU A 189 -1.78 13.57 -1.86
C GLU A 189 -2.32 12.49 -0.92
N GLY A 190 -3.17 12.85 0.05
CA GLY A 190 -3.53 11.92 1.12
C GLY A 190 -4.88 12.18 1.74
N LEU A 191 -5.46 11.13 2.32
CA LEU A 191 -6.70 11.20 3.09
C LEU A 191 -6.54 10.42 4.39
N ALA A 192 -7.12 10.97 5.46
CA ALA A 192 -7.28 10.33 6.76
C ALA A 192 -8.69 10.58 7.28
N THR A 193 -9.17 9.72 8.19
CA THR A 193 -10.45 9.89 8.87
C THR A 193 -10.26 9.85 10.37
N HIS A 194 -10.87 10.80 11.07
CA HIS A 194 -10.86 10.83 12.53
C HIS A 194 -12.16 11.46 13.02
N ASP A 195 -12.80 10.81 13.99
CA ASP A 195 -14.16 11.08 14.43
C ASP A 195 -15.17 11.02 13.27
N SER A 196 -15.75 12.17 12.90
CA SER A 196 -16.70 12.32 11.79
C SER A 196 -16.18 13.27 10.71
N PHE A 197 -14.86 13.39 10.58
CA PHE A 197 -14.20 14.27 9.62
C PHE A 197 -13.25 13.51 8.70
N VAL A 198 -13.15 14.01 7.47
CA VAL A 198 -12.13 13.66 6.49
C VAL A 198 -11.04 14.72 6.52
N TYR A 199 -9.78 14.30 6.53
CA TYR A 199 -8.62 15.19 6.52
C TYR A 199 -7.88 15.00 5.20
N ALA A 200 -7.81 16.05 4.40
CA ALA A 200 -7.24 16.04 3.06
C ALA A 200 -5.90 16.75 3.02
N LEU A 201 -4.86 16.02 2.59
CA LEU A 201 -3.50 16.52 2.43
C LEU A 201 -3.27 16.95 0.99
N PHE A 202 -2.83 18.19 0.82
CA PHE A 202 -2.49 18.77 -0.47
C PHE A 202 -1.05 19.26 -0.49
N THR A 203 -0.40 19.15 -1.64
CA THR A 203 0.82 19.89 -1.95
C THR A 203 0.50 20.97 -2.97
N SER A 204 1.39 21.95 -3.11
CA SER A 204 1.33 22.87 -4.24
C SER A 204 2.72 23.21 -4.73
N HIS A 205 2.87 23.32 -6.06
CA HIS A 205 4.15 23.62 -6.69
C HIS A 205 4.03 24.66 -7.81
N THR A 206 5.15 25.29 -8.15
CA THR A 206 5.30 26.15 -9.33
C THR A 206 6.62 25.82 -10.05
N GLY A 207 6.81 26.38 -11.24
CA GLY A 207 7.94 26.05 -12.12
C GLY A 207 7.71 24.77 -12.92
N ASN A 208 8.79 24.22 -13.48
CA ASN A 208 8.77 23.06 -14.37
C ASN A 208 9.79 22.00 -13.92
N TYR A 209 9.56 20.74 -14.25
CA TYR A 209 10.53 19.66 -14.00
C TYR A 209 11.88 19.97 -14.68
N PRO A 210 13.02 19.72 -14.01
CA PRO A 210 13.18 19.15 -12.67
C PRO A 210 13.30 20.20 -11.56
N ASN A 211 12.85 21.45 -11.74
CA ASN A 211 13.13 22.60 -10.86
C ASN A 211 11.85 23.15 -10.19
N PHE A 212 11.00 22.27 -9.66
CA PHE A 212 9.78 22.72 -8.99
C PHE A 212 10.07 23.43 -7.68
N VAL A 213 9.29 24.47 -7.37
CA VAL A 213 9.29 25.14 -6.08
C VAL A 213 7.99 24.81 -5.36
N TYR A 214 8.08 24.35 -4.12
CA TYR A 214 6.92 23.89 -3.35
C TYR A 214 6.55 24.87 -2.24
N SER A 215 5.25 25.09 -2.07
CA SER A 215 4.70 25.73 -0.89
C SER A 215 4.69 24.74 0.28
N PRO A 216 4.50 25.21 1.53
CA PRO A 216 4.08 24.34 2.62
C PRO A 216 2.90 23.46 2.21
N ASN A 217 2.90 22.21 2.67
CA ASN A 217 1.76 21.31 2.47
C ASN A 217 0.53 21.85 3.23
N LYS A 218 -0.67 21.59 2.71
CA LYS A 218 -1.93 21.99 3.35
C LYS A 218 -2.66 20.76 3.88
N LEU A 219 -3.13 20.81 5.14
CA LEU A 219 -4.10 19.85 5.65
C LEU A 219 -5.44 20.54 5.85
N VAL A 220 -6.50 20.03 5.22
CA VAL A 220 -7.86 20.56 5.32
C VAL A 220 -8.76 19.54 6.02
N LYS A 221 -9.49 19.99 7.05
CA LYS A 221 -10.51 19.23 7.76
C LYS A 221 -11.86 19.48 7.11
N LEU A 222 -12.51 18.43 6.66
CA LEU A 222 -13.78 18.43 5.93
C LEU A 222 -14.82 17.64 6.71
N ASN A 223 -16.05 18.15 6.78
CA ASN A 223 -17.18 17.40 7.32
C ASN A 223 -17.63 16.28 6.35
N ALA A 224 -18.63 15.49 6.74
CA ALA A 224 -19.14 14.37 5.93
C ALA A 224 -19.72 14.79 4.56
N GLU A 225 -20.13 16.04 4.44
CA GLU A 225 -20.63 16.66 3.21
C GLU A 225 -19.52 17.41 2.47
N LEU A 226 -18.25 17.28 2.85
CA LEU A 226 -17.10 17.97 2.24
C LEU A 226 -17.08 19.51 2.38
N GLY A 227 -17.86 20.07 3.32
CA GLY A 227 -17.68 21.43 3.80
C GLY A 227 -16.40 21.57 4.62
N GLN A 228 -15.57 22.57 4.31
CA GLN A 228 -14.36 22.88 5.09
C GLN A 228 -14.72 23.42 6.47
N VAL A 229 -14.21 22.76 7.51
CA VAL A 229 -14.39 23.16 8.92
C VAL A 229 -13.09 23.64 9.58
N GLY A 230 -11.94 23.41 8.94
CA GLY A 230 -10.66 23.88 9.42
C GLY A 230 -9.55 23.58 8.41
N ALA A 231 -8.44 24.30 8.49
CA ALA A 231 -7.27 24.04 7.68
C ALA A 231 -6.01 24.57 8.35
N ILE A 232 -4.88 23.94 8.09
CA ILE A 232 -3.56 24.40 8.55
C ILE A 232 -2.52 24.26 7.44
N ASP A 233 -1.55 25.17 7.46
CA ASP A 233 -0.29 24.96 6.76
C ASP A 233 0.59 24.07 7.63
N LEU A 234 1.17 23.05 7.02
CA LEU A 234 2.16 22.18 7.65
C LEU A 234 3.54 22.81 7.51
N ASN A 235 4.53 22.30 8.24
CA ASN A 235 5.89 22.84 8.12
C ASN A 235 6.65 22.22 6.94
N GLY A 236 6.28 21.00 6.57
CA GLY A 236 6.85 20.24 5.47
C GLY A 236 6.37 20.71 4.11
N LYS A 237 7.15 20.36 3.08
CA LYS A 237 6.88 20.67 1.67
C LYS A 237 7.10 19.43 0.83
N ASN A 238 6.26 19.24 -0.18
CA ASN A 238 6.35 18.13 -1.12
C ASN A 238 6.28 16.76 -0.41
N THR A 239 5.14 16.46 0.21
CA THR A 239 4.83 15.08 0.58
C THR A 239 4.29 14.34 -0.63
N ASP A 240 4.98 13.28 -1.05
CA ASP A 240 4.51 12.40 -2.11
C ASP A 240 3.58 11.35 -1.52
N GLY A 241 2.27 11.57 -1.63
CA GLY A 241 1.25 10.67 -1.09
C GLY A 241 1.16 9.32 -1.80
N GLY A 242 1.79 9.19 -2.98
CA GLY A 242 1.89 7.92 -3.72
C GLY A 242 2.86 6.92 -3.09
N ILE A 243 3.70 7.35 -2.14
CA ILE A 243 4.61 6.50 -1.38
C ILE A 243 3.88 5.92 -0.15
N PRO A 244 3.78 4.58 -0.01
CA PRO A 244 3.18 3.95 1.15
C PRO A 244 3.97 4.33 2.39
N GLY A 245 3.27 4.82 3.40
CA GLY A 245 3.87 5.34 4.61
C GLY A 245 4.35 6.80 4.50
N ALA A 246 4.17 7.51 3.39
CA ALA A 246 4.41 8.97 3.34
C ALA A 246 3.63 9.71 4.43
N TYR A 247 2.49 9.15 4.82
CA TYR A 247 1.80 9.44 6.06
C TYR A 247 1.27 8.14 6.68
N CYS A 248 1.11 8.14 8.00
CA CYS A 248 0.36 7.13 8.73
C CYS A 248 -0.39 7.78 9.89
N GLN A 249 -1.51 7.17 10.29
CA GLN A 249 -2.33 7.65 11.38
C GLN A 249 -2.24 6.69 12.56
N ASP A 250 -2.06 7.25 13.76
CA ASP A 250 -2.31 6.55 15.01
C ASP A 250 -3.34 7.35 15.80
N SER A 251 -4.54 6.76 15.92
CA SER A 251 -5.67 7.35 16.61
C SER A 251 -5.98 8.78 16.09
N GLY A 252 -5.87 9.81 16.92
CA GLY A 252 -6.09 11.21 16.54
C GLY A 252 -4.86 11.97 16.04
N THR A 253 -3.75 11.26 15.80
CA THR A 253 -2.49 11.87 15.34
C THR A 253 -2.13 11.36 13.95
N LEU A 254 -1.89 12.27 13.03
CA LEU A 254 -1.34 11.98 11.70
C LEU A 254 0.15 12.25 11.71
N TYR A 255 0.97 11.27 11.37
CA TYR A 255 2.40 11.43 11.14
C TYR A 255 2.64 11.49 9.65
N LEU A 256 3.52 12.38 9.20
CA LEU A 256 3.84 12.53 7.79
C LEU A 256 5.32 12.84 7.56
N THR A 257 5.80 12.41 6.41
CA THR A 257 7.13 12.75 5.90
C THR A 257 7.02 13.72 4.74
N SER A 258 8.04 14.55 4.56
CA SER A 258 8.12 15.44 3.42
C SER A 258 9.56 15.57 2.92
N TRP A 259 9.70 15.76 1.62
CA TRP A 259 10.99 15.83 0.95
C TRP A 259 11.72 17.15 1.25
N GLY A 260 10.95 18.17 1.65
CA GLY A 260 11.45 19.50 1.99
C GLY A 260 11.43 20.48 0.81
N GLY A 261 11.12 20.00 -0.39
CA GLY A 261 11.16 20.81 -1.61
C GLY A 261 11.27 19.90 -2.82
N ASN A 262 11.97 20.36 -3.84
CA ASN A 262 12.14 19.61 -5.07
C ASN A 262 12.81 18.24 -4.85
N GLN A 263 12.34 17.24 -5.58
CA GLN A 263 12.98 15.92 -5.64
C GLN A 263 14.40 16.07 -6.21
N PRO A 264 15.45 15.71 -5.45
CA PRO A 264 16.81 15.93 -5.92
C PRO A 264 17.19 14.92 -6.99
N ALA A 265 17.81 15.41 -8.06
CA ALA A 265 18.25 14.60 -9.18
C ALA A 265 19.60 13.90 -8.98
N SER A 266 20.23 14.03 -7.80
CA SER A 266 21.52 13.44 -7.44
C SER A 266 21.66 13.32 -5.92
N SER A 267 22.71 12.63 -5.44
CA SER A 267 22.96 12.38 -4.01
C SER A 267 23.20 13.67 -3.23
N ASN A 268 22.11 14.26 -2.79
CA ASN A 268 22.04 15.48 -2.01
C ASN A 268 21.01 15.29 -0.88
N TRP A 269 20.96 16.21 0.06
CA TRP A 269 19.93 16.26 1.10
C TRP A 269 19.19 17.59 1.03
N HIS A 270 18.01 17.63 1.66
CA HIS A 270 17.26 18.87 1.82
C HIS A 270 17.13 19.20 3.32
N PRO A 271 17.57 20.39 3.77
CA PRO A 271 17.49 20.75 5.19
C PRO A 271 16.07 20.78 5.72
N GLU A 272 15.12 21.14 4.85
CA GLU A 272 13.70 21.18 5.19
C GLU A 272 12.98 19.83 5.08
N SER A 273 13.64 18.75 4.60
CA SER A 273 13.05 17.41 4.67
C SER A 273 12.74 17.10 6.11
N ARG A 274 11.58 16.52 6.42
CA ARG A 274 11.19 16.31 7.82
C ARG A 274 10.19 15.21 8.02
N VAL A 275 10.11 14.77 9.26
CA VAL A 275 8.96 14.10 9.85
C VAL A 275 8.23 15.12 10.73
N GLU A 276 6.92 15.25 10.57
CA GLU A 276 6.07 16.04 11.45
C GLU A 276 4.82 15.25 11.85
N LYS A 277 4.17 15.68 12.92
CA LYS A 277 2.89 15.13 13.37
C LYS A 277 1.85 16.22 13.49
N VAL A 278 0.60 15.84 13.27
CA VAL A 278 -0.57 16.71 13.36
C VAL A 278 -1.58 16.09 14.32
N ASN A 279 -2.02 16.86 15.30
CA ASN A 279 -3.22 16.53 16.07
C ASN A 279 -4.44 16.87 15.21
N LEU A 280 -5.23 15.86 14.83
CA LEU A 280 -6.35 16.02 13.91
C LEU A 280 -7.54 16.77 14.54
N SER A 281 -7.80 16.54 15.83
CA SER A 281 -8.88 17.22 16.55
C SER A 281 -8.64 18.72 16.67
N GLY A 282 -7.47 19.10 17.19
CA GLY A 282 -7.08 20.49 17.46
C GLY A 282 -6.43 21.21 16.28
N MET A 283 -6.15 20.51 15.17
CA MET A 283 -5.49 21.06 13.99
C MET A 283 -4.19 21.81 14.35
N SER A 284 -3.28 21.13 15.05
CA SER A 284 -1.97 21.67 15.43
C SER A 284 -0.86 20.76 14.94
N THR A 285 0.20 21.32 14.37
CA THR A 285 1.37 20.57 13.88
C THR A 285 2.59 20.74 14.79
N GLN A 286 3.42 19.71 14.86
CA GLN A 286 4.74 19.72 15.49
C GLN A 286 5.76 19.05 14.56
N THR A 287 6.83 19.77 14.23
CA THR A 287 8.01 19.16 13.59
C THR A 287 8.68 18.22 14.59
N LEU A 288 8.94 16.98 14.17
CA LEU A 288 9.64 16.00 14.98
C LEU A 288 11.14 16.04 14.67
N VAL A 289 11.52 15.69 13.45
CA VAL A 289 12.93 15.71 13.02
C VAL A 289 13.06 16.32 11.63
N THR A 290 14.16 17.03 11.38
CA THR A 290 14.51 17.60 10.08
C THR A 290 15.78 16.99 9.50
N GLY A 291 15.95 17.12 8.18
CA GLY A 291 17.17 16.74 7.47
C GLY A 291 18.38 17.53 7.96
N GLN A 292 18.19 18.78 8.40
CA GLN A 292 19.26 19.55 9.06
C GLN A 292 19.71 18.91 10.37
N GLN A 293 18.78 18.44 11.21
CA GLN A 293 19.15 17.74 12.44
C GLN A 293 19.89 16.43 12.13
N MET A 294 19.42 15.65 11.16
CA MET A 294 20.13 14.46 10.70
C MET A 294 21.55 14.80 10.23
N ARG A 295 21.71 15.82 9.38
CA ARG A 295 23.00 16.29 8.86
C ARG A 295 23.95 16.77 9.95
N ASN A 296 23.42 17.42 10.99
CA ASN A 296 24.23 17.85 12.13
C ASN A 296 24.77 16.66 12.94
N SER A 297 24.04 15.54 12.98
CA SER A 297 24.44 14.31 13.66
C SER A 297 25.32 13.37 12.82
N ASP A 298 25.09 13.35 11.50
CA ASP A 298 25.82 12.58 10.51
C ASP A 298 26.16 13.50 9.33
N ALA A 299 27.40 14.00 9.33
CA ALA A 299 27.92 14.86 8.27
C ALA A 299 28.09 14.14 6.91
N MET A 300 27.70 12.87 6.79
CA MET A 300 27.61 12.13 5.53
C MET A 300 26.16 11.85 5.12
N TRP A 301 25.17 12.29 5.90
CA TRP A 301 23.76 12.13 5.58
C TRP A 301 23.37 12.92 4.32
N LYS A 302 22.85 12.21 3.31
CA LYS A 302 22.44 12.72 2.00
C LYS A 302 21.03 12.23 1.62
N HIS A 303 20.10 12.16 2.56
CA HIS A 303 18.80 11.51 2.35
C HIS A 303 17.64 12.49 2.50
N HIS A 304 16.43 11.99 2.24
CA HIS A 304 15.16 12.66 2.48
C HIS A 304 14.23 11.68 3.16
N PHE A 305 13.43 12.15 4.11
CA PHE A 305 12.38 11.34 4.71
C PHE A 305 11.27 11.06 3.70
N THR A 306 10.94 9.78 3.52
CA THR A 306 10.02 9.33 2.48
C THR A 306 8.89 8.46 3.01
N ALA A 307 9.06 7.82 4.18
CA ALA A 307 7.99 7.08 4.83
C ALA A 307 8.16 7.01 6.36
N ILE A 308 7.05 6.86 7.07
CA ILE A 308 6.97 6.57 8.50
C ILE A 308 5.85 5.55 8.74
N THR A 309 6.12 4.56 9.59
CA THR A 309 5.11 3.65 10.11
C THR A 309 5.33 3.37 11.59
N LEU A 310 4.30 2.94 12.29
CA LEU A 310 4.30 2.76 13.73
C LEU A 310 4.00 1.31 14.10
N HIS A 311 4.59 0.82 15.19
CA HIS A 311 4.29 -0.46 15.80
C HIS A 311 4.40 -0.36 17.32
N GLY A 312 3.26 -0.39 18.01
CA GLY A 312 3.23 -0.10 19.44
C GLY A 312 3.83 1.29 19.72
N ASN A 313 4.80 1.37 20.63
CA ASN A 313 5.50 2.63 20.93
C ASN A 313 6.72 2.90 20.04
N THR A 314 6.93 2.11 18.99
CA THR A 314 8.09 2.24 18.09
C THR A 314 7.69 2.89 16.78
N ALA A 315 8.45 3.90 16.37
CA ALA A 315 8.38 4.47 15.03
C ALA A 315 9.51 3.90 14.17
N TYR A 316 9.16 3.49 12.96
CA TYR A 316 10.11 3.18 11.89
C TYR A 316 10.05 4.32 10.87
N VAL A 317 11.21 4.86 10.50
CA VAL A 317 11.32 5.99 9.56
C VAL A 317 12.23 5.59 8.41
N GLN A 318 11.72 5.74 7.19
CA GLN A 318 12.47 5.54 5.95
C GLN A 318 13.05 6.88 5.48
N ALA A 319 14.33 6.90 5.15
CA ALA A 319 14.97 7.98 4.42
C ALA A 319 15.68 7.44 3.18
N SER A 320 15.60 8.14 2.06
CA SER A 320 16.09 7.66 0.77
C SER A 320 16.98 8.68 0.08
N THR A 321 17.91 8.19 -0.74
CA THR A 321 18.74 8.98 -1.67
C THR A 321 18.75 8.33 -3.04
N TRP A 322 19.01 9.13 -4.08
CA TRP A 322 19.23 8.67 -5.44
C TRP A 322 20.54 9.22 -5.96
N ASN A 323 21.32 8.42 -6.68
CA ASN A 323 22.58 8.88 -7.27
C ASN A 323 22.34 9.75 -8.52
N GLN A 324 21.27 9.47 -9.26
CA GLN A 324 20.84 10.19 -10.44
C GLN A 324 19.33 10.03 -10.61
N ILE A 325 18.60 11.04 -11.10
CA ILE A 325 17.17 10.93 -11.53
C ILE A 325 17.01 11.59 -12.89
N GLY A 326 16.32 10.93 -13.83
CA GLY A 326 15.96 11.51 -15.13
C GLY A 326 15.68 10.48 -16.23
N PRO A 327 15.19 10.93 -17.40
CA PRO A 327 15.00 10.07 -18.57
C PRO A 327 16.30 9.36 -18.95
N GLY A 328 16.31 8.03 -18.93
CA GLY A 328 17.49 7.20 -19.24
C GLY A 328 18.45 6.96 -18.07
N ALA A 329 18.20 7.50 -16.88
CA ALA A 329 18.98 7.16 -15.69
C ALA A 329 18.56 5.79 -15.14
N THR A 330 19.53 4.93 -14.87
CA THR A 330 19.27 3.69 -14.12
C THR A 330 19.11 4.05 -12.64
N PRO A 331 17.96 3.75 -12.00
CA PRO A 331 17.74 4.05 -10.60
C PRO A 331 18.81 3.40 -9.73
N SER A 332 19.50 4.21 -8.94
CA SER A 332 20.47 3.74 -7.94
C SER A 332 20.51 4.72 -6.77
N GLY A 333 20.98 4.25 -5.61
CA GLY A 333 20.97 5.00 -4.36
C GLY A 333 20.83 4.05 -3.18
N GLU A 334 20.29 4.54 -2.07
CA GLU A 334 20.01 3.71 -0.91
C GLU A 334 18.76 4.17 -0.16
N VAL A 335 18.12 3.19 0.49
CA VAL A 335 17.09 3.37 1.51
C VAL A 335 17.72 3.07 2.86
N ARG A 336 17.54 3.99 3.81
CA ARG A 336 17.86 3.81 5.22
C ARG A 336 16.59 3.69 6.04
N VAL A 337 16.54 2.71 6.94
CA VAL A 337 15.46 2.55 7.91
C VAL A 337 16.01 2.85 9.29
N TYR A 338 15.39 3.78 9.99
CA TYR A 338 15.68 4.11 11.38
C TYR A 338 14.55 3.58 12.27
N SER A 339 14.85 3.29 13.54
CA SER A 339 13.85 2.96 14.54
C SER A 339 14.11 3.71 15.84
N CYS A 340 13.06 4.15 16.50
CA CYS A 340 13.12 4.78 17.82
C CYS A 340 11.76 4.72 18.50
N SER A 341 11.71 5.10 19.79
CA SER A 341 10.40 5.32 20.43
C SER A 341 9.70 6.53 19.81
N ILE A 342 8.37 6.51 19.73
CA ILE A 342 7.57 7.63 19.19
C ILE A 342 7.89 8.94 19.92
N SER A 343 8.05 8.89 21.25
CA SER A 343 8.43 10.04 22.09
C SER A 343 9.84 10.59 21.81
N SER A 344 10.71 9.79 21.17
CA SER A 344 12.10 10.16 20.87
C SER A 344 12.34 10.47 19.39
N LEU A 345 11.28 10.61 18.58
CA LEU A 345 11.41 10.96 17.17
C LEU A 345 12.14 12.31 16.95
N ASN A 346 12.03 13.25 17.90
CA ASN A 346 12.74 14.53 17.83
C ASN A 346 14.24 14.44 18.09
N THR A 347 14.69 13.32 18.65
CA THR A 347 16.10 12.99 18.86
C THR A 347 16.51 11.82 17.98
N LEU A 348 15.84 11.61 16.83
CA LEU A 348 16.22 10.63 15.82
C LEU A 348 17.62 10.99 15.31
N SER A 349 18.64 10.46 15.98
CA SER A 349 20.03 10.85 15.79
C SER A 349 20.89 9.97 16.72
N GLN A 350 21.11 8.70 16.37
CA GLN A 350 22.18 7.90 16.98
C GLN A 350 22.82 7.01 15.90
N THR A 351 23.61 7.71 15.08
CA THR A 351 24.71 7.30 14.19
C THR A 351 24.52 6.20 13.15
N LEU A 352 23.56 5.29 13.25
CA LEU A 352 23.37 4.24 12.25
C LEU A 352 21.90 3.88 12.04
N PRO A 353 21.44 3.76 10.79
CA PRO A 353 20.14 3.16 10.51
C PRO A 353 20.13 1.69 10.95
N VAL A 354 18.96 1.15 11.31
CA VAL A 354 18.81 -0.30 11.54
C VAL A 354 18.88 -1.10 10.24
N LYS A 355 18.68 -0.45 9.08
CA LYS A 355 18.96 -1.02 7.76
C LYS A 355 19.46 0.04 6.79
N THR A 356 20.42 -0.37 5.95
CA THR A 356 20.76 0.31 4.70
C THR A 356 20.56 -0.69 3.57
N ILE A 357 19.76 -0.31 2.57
CA ILE A 357 19.32 -1.18 1.48
C ILE A 357 19.65 -0.46 0.17
N PRO A 358 20.43 -1.06 -0.74
CA PRO A 358 20.68 -0.45 -2.05
C PRO A 358 19.39 -0.40 -2.88
N ILE A 359 19.20 0.68 -3.63
CA ILE A 359 18.12 0.79 -4.61
C ILE A 359 18.60 0.21 -5.94
N THR A 360 17.81 -0.69 -6.54
CA THR A 360 18.11 -1.29 -7.85
C THR A 360 16.88 -1.26 -8.76
N GLY A 361 17.09 -0.88 -10.02
CA GLY A 361 16.22 -1.22 -11.16
C GLY A 361 14.87 -0.47 -11.27
N ALA A 362 14.32 0.05 -10.16
CA ALA A 362 13.16 0.94 -10.16
C ALA A 362 13.26 2.06 -9.11
N TRP A 363 12.27 2.97 -9.15
CA TRP A 363 12.18 4.13 -8.25
C TRP A 363 11.32 3.88 -7.02
N ARG A 364 10.76 2.67 -6.84
CA ARG A 364 9.76 2.45 -5.80
C ARG A 364 10.36 2.55 -4.40
N LEU A 365 9.64 3.26 -3.54
CA LEU A 365 9.93 3.46 -2.13
C LEU A 365 8.68 3.20 -1.30
N GLY A 366 8.86 3.05 0.00
CA GLY A 366 7.78 3.15 0.98
C GLY A 366 7.88 2.08 2.04
N MET A 367 7.07 2.22 3.07
CA MET A 367 7.08 1.33 4.22
C MET A 367 5.68 1.12 4.76
N VAL A 368 5.32 -0.14 5.02
CA VAL A 368 4.04 -0.49 5.66
C VAL A 368 4.28 -1.49 6.77
N GLN A 369 3.53 -1.36 7.86
CA GLN A 369 3.54 -2.33 8.95
C GLN A 369 2.39 -3.31 8.78
N ASP A 370 2.67 -4.60 8.96
CA ASP A 370 1.66 -5.67 8.98
C ASP A 370 1.95 -6.64 10.12
N GLY A 371 1.27 -6.44 11.24
CA GLY A 371 1.31 -7.35 12.39
C GLY A 371 2.68 -7.30 13.05
N THR A 372 3.38 -8.43 13.06
CA THR A 372 4.75 -8.53 13.55
C THR A 372 5.77 -8.35 12.42
N TYR A 373 5.40 -7.73 11.31
CA TYR A 373 6.29 -7.52 10.16
C TYR A 373 6.35 -6.06 9.70
N LEU A 374 7.52 -5.69 9.20
CA LEU A 374 7.78 -4.44 8.49
C LEU A 374 8.10 -4.77 7.03
N TRP A 375 7.36 -4.15 6.11
CA TRP A 375 7.64 -4.19 4.68
C TRP A 375 8.30 -2.88 4.26
N VAL A 376 9.42 -2.98 3.55
CA VAL A 376 10.21 -1.85 3.05
C VAL A 376 10.43 -2.04 1.56
N ALA A 377 10.05 -1.06 0.75
CA ALA A 377 10.33 -1.06 -0.67
C ALA A 377 11.62 -0.28 -0.96
N ALA A 378 12.50 -0.87 -1.77
CA ALA A 378 13.68 -0.22 -2.30
C ALA A 378 13.91 -0.68 -3.75
N GLY A 379 13.52 0.17 -4.69
CA GLY A 379 13.54 -0.14 -6.12
C GLY A 379 12.61 -1.29 -6.48
N ASP A 380 13.11 -2.29 -7.20
CA ASP A 380 12.33 -3.46 -7.64
C ASP A 380 12.02 -4.48 -6.56
N SER A 381 12.46 -4.23 -5.32
CA SER A 381 12.37 -5.20 -4.24
C SER A 381 11.53 -4.74 -3.06
N LEU A 382 10.79 -5.70 -2.48
CA LEU A 382 10.14 -5.61 -1.19
C LEU A 382 10.90 -6.47 -0.17
N TYR A 383 11.29 -5.84 0.92
CA TYR A 383 12.01 -6.46 2.03
C TYR A 383 11.04 -6.61 3.20
N ARG A 384 10.78 -7.84 3.61
CA ARG A 384 9.98 -8.13 4.80
C ARG A 384 10.88 -8.51 5.96
N TYR A 385 10.83 -7.72 7.03
CA TYR A 385 11.51 -7.99 8.30
C TYR A 385 10.50 -8.41 9.36
N ALA A 386 10.90 -9.34 10.24
CA ALA A 386 10.21 -9.54 11.51
C ALA A 386 10.49 -8.36 12.44
N LEU A 387 9.47 -7.93 13.18
CA LEU A 387 9.56 -6.88 14.19
C LEU A 387 10.01 -7.49 15.53
N PRO A 388 10.86 -6.78 16.30
CA PRO A 388 11.48 -5.50 15.98
C PRO A 388 12.64 -5.61 14.97
N VAL A 389 12.76 -4.64 14.05
CA VAL A 389 13.90 -4.56 13.13
C VAL A 389 15.13 -3.98 13.82
N THR A 390 16.25 -4.68 13.71
CA THR A 390 17.59 -4.30 14.20
C THR A 390 18.62 -4.40 13.08
N ALA A 391 19.85 -3.92 13.33
CA ALA A 391 20.97 -4.02 12.39
C ALA A 391 21.23 -5.46 11.89
N SER A 392 21.00 -6.47 12.73
CA SER A 392 21.22 -7.88 12.39
C SER A 392 20.01 -8.58 11.75
N SER A 393 18.83 -7.96 11.68
CA SER A 393 17.65 -8.58 11.07
C SER A 393 17.88 -8.96 9.60
N VAL A 394 17.50 -10.17 9.22
CA VAL A 394 17.55 -10.60 7.81
C VAL A 394 16.15 -10.49 7.22
N ALA A 395 16.04 -9.89 6.03
CA ALA A 395 14.77 -9.80 5.32
C ALA A 395 14.49 -11.07 4.52
N THR A 396 13.22 -11.44 4.41
CA THR A 396 12.74 -12.16 3.22
C THR A 396 12.61 -11.14 2.09
N VAL A 397 13.25 -11.41 0.95
CA VAL A 397 13.27 -10.49 -0.21
C VAL A 397 12.32 -11.00 -1.28
N PHE A 398 11.50 -10.11 -1.81
CA PHE A 398 10.64 -10.34 -2.96
C PHE A 398 11.05 -9.37 -4.07
N GLY A 399 11.35 -9.87 -5.26
CA GLY A 399 11.97 -9.13 -6.35
C GLY A 399 13.29 -9.79 -6.82
N PRO A 400 14.14 -9.06 -7.56
CA PRO A 400 15.44 -9.55 -8.01
C PRO A 400 16.27 -10.14 -6.86
N GLY A 401 16.80 -11.36 -7.04
CA GLY A 401 17.58 -12.05 -6.00
C GLY A 401 16.76 -12.66 -4.85
N GLY A 402 15.42 -12.63 -4.93
CA GLY A 402 14.51 -13.27 -3.98
C GLY A 402 13.32 -13.94 -4.67
N THR A 403 12.17 -14.01 -3.99
CA THR A 403 10.93 -14.54 -4.58
C THR A 403 10.41 -13.57 -5.64
N SER A 404 10.21 -14.02 -6.89
CA SER A 404 9.78 -13.15 -7.99
C SER A 404 8.45 -12.45 -7.73
N LEU A 405 8.38 -11.16 -8.03
CA LEU A 405 7.14 -10.38 -8.03
C LEU A 405 6.46 -10.34 -9.41
N TYR A 406 7.10 -10.91 -10.44
CA TYR A 406 6.64 -10.95 -11.84
C TYR A 406 6.56 -9.59 -12.55
N GLY A 407 7.26 -8.56 -12.05
CA GLY A 407 7.40 -7.25 -12.68
C GLY A 407 7.92 -6.18 -11.71
N ASN A 408 7.92 -4.91 -12.15
CA ASN A 408 8.40 -3.79 -11.34
C ASN A 408 7.28 -3.33 -10.40
N ILE A 409 7.56 -3.22 -9.11
CA ILE A 409 6.55 -2.81 -8.12
C ILE A 409 6.10 -1.38 -8.39
N SER A 410 4.79 -1.17 -8.45
CA SER A 410 4.19 0.15 -8.62
C SER A 410 3.46 0.63 -7.36
N ALA A 411 2.65 -0.23 -6.74
CA ALA A 411 1.97 0.03 -5.48
C ALA A 411 2.00 -1.19 -4.55
N PHE A 412 1.83 -0.97 -3.25
CA PHE A 412 1.66 -2.06 -2.28
C PHE A 412 0.93 -1.59 -1.03
N ALA A 413 0.19 -2.51 -0.40
CA ALA A 413 -0.49 -2.28 0.85
C ALA A 413 -0.58 -3.58 1.66
N ALA A 414 -0.51 -3.45 2.99
CA ALA A 414 -0.83 -4.54 3.89
C ALA A 414 -2.34 -4.81 3.87
N ILE A 415 -2.76 -6.07 4.05
CA ILE A 415 -4.15 -6.41 4.38
C ILE A 415 -4.20 -7.05 5.77
N PRO A 416 -4.22 -6.24 6.85
CA PRO A 416 -4.12 -6.74 8.23
C PRO A 416 -5.16 -7.81 8.60
N SER A 417 -6.31 -7.78 7.93
CA SER A 417 -7.45 -8.66 8.16
C SER A 417 -7.38 -10.04 7.52
N LEU A 418 -6.46 -10.29 6.59
CA LEU A 418 -6.31 -11.61 5.97
C LEU A 418 -5.54 -12.63 6.80
N ARG A 419 -4.93 -12.22 7.94
CA ARG A 419 -4.05 -13.08 8.76
C ARG A 419 -4.68 -14.39 9.24
N GLY A 420 -6.01 -14.51 9.25
CA GLY A 420 -6.73 -15.74 9.62
C GLY A 420 -7.14 -16.66 8.46
N VAL A 421 -7.20 -16.16 7.22
CA VAL A 421 -7.69 -16.93 6.04
C VAL A 421 -6.57 -17.79 5.43
N SER A 422 -5.33 -17.39 5.66
CA SER A 422 -4.14 -17.95 5.04
C SER A 422 -3.48 -19.09 5.78
N ALA A 423 -3.69 -19.23 7.09
CA ALA A 423 -3.33 -20.44 7.80
C ALA A 423 -4.08 -21.64 7.20
N ALA A 424 -5.33 -21.43 6.78
CA ALA A 424 -6.11 -22.42 6.04
C ALA A 424 -5.59 -22.61 4.59
N GLN A 425 -5.23 -21.54 3.89
CA GLN A 425 -4.69 -21.64 2.51
C GLN A 425 -3.32 -22.33 2.46
N ALA A 426 -2.38 -21.96 3.33
CA ALA A 426 -1.05 -22.57 3.41
C ALA A 426 -1.14 -24.06 3.76
N ALA A 427 -2.11 -24.45 4.60
CA ALA A 427 -2.40 -25.86 4.89
C ALA A 427 -3.02 -26.62 3.70
N MET A 428 -3.64 -25.92 2.74
CA MET A 428 -4.18 -26.51 1.51
C MET A 428 -3.15 -26.57 0.36
N ASP A 429 -2.16 -25.67 0.33
CA ASP A 429 -1.13 -25.62 -0.72
C ASP A 429 0.06 -26.58 -0.45
N GLU A 430 0.36 -26.92 0.82
CA GLU A 430 1.40 -27.89 1.21
C GLU A 430 1.24 -29.29 0.57
N PRO A 431 0.03 -29.89 0.52
CA PRO A 431 -0.20 -31.19 -0.13
C PRO A 431 -0.03 -31.16 -1.66
N VAL A 432 -0.35 -30.03 -2.30
CA VAL A 432 -0.30 -29.89 -3.77
C VAL A 432 1.15 -29.81 -4.24
N GLN A 433 2.03 -29.14 -3.50
CA GLN A 433 3.45 -29.07 -3.83
C GLN A 433 4.21 -30.37 -3.56
N THR A 434 3.80 -31.16 -2.55
CA THR A 434 4.38 -32.49 -2.30
C THR A 434 3.96 -33.53 -3.34
N MET A 435 2.79 -33.37 -3.98
CA MET A 435 2.39 -34.19 -5.13
C MET A 435 3.13 -33.78 -6.41
N ALA A 436 3.26 -32.48 -6.70
CA ALA A 436 3.98 -32.00 -7.89
C ALA A 436 5.48 -32.36 -7.87
N ALA A 437 6.12 -32.36 -6.70
CA ALA A 437 7.52 -32.78 -6.56
C ALA A 437 7.74 -34.29 -6.70
N LYS A 438 6.69 -35.11 -6.59
CA LYS A 438 6.74 -36.56 -6.80
C LYS A 438 6.61 -36.94 -8.28
N ASP A 439 5.96 -36.11 -9.09
CA ASP A 439 5.73 -36.38 -10.51
C ASP A 439 6.94 -35.97 -11.40
N GLU A 440 7.87 -35.15 -10.91
CA GLU A 440 9.12 -34.80 -11.63
C GLU A 440 10.28 -35.79 -11.41
N LYS A 441 10.13 -36.75 -10.50
CA LYS A 441 11.09 -37.85 -10.31
C LYS A 441 10.32 -39.15 -10.21
N ASP A 442 10.11 -39.81 -11.35
CA ASP A 442 10.36 -41.25 -11.52
C ASP A 442 9.84 -41.72 -12.89
N GLY A 443 10.76 -41.72 -13.87
CA GLY A 443 10.66 -42.64 -15.00
C GLY A 443 11.24 -43.99 -14.59
N GLY A 444 10.40 -45.02 -14.47
CA GLY A 444 10.84 -46.42 -14.42
C GLY A 444 10.01 -47.39 -13.59
N SER A 445 9.11 -48.13 -14.25
CA SER A 445 8.83 -49.57 -14.08
C SER A 445 8.72 -50.19 -12.66
N GLY A 446 7.53 -50.67 -12.29
CA GLY A 446 7.37 -51.81 -11.36
C GLY A 446 5.99 -51.93 -10.68
N CYS A 447 5.36 -53.10 -10.78
CA CYS A 447 3.98 -53.43 -10.36
C CYS A 447 3.62 -53.27 -8.85
N ASP A 448 2.34 -52.95 -8.66
CA ASP A 448 1.38 -53.33 -7.60
C ASP A 448 1.76 -53.20 -6.11
N ALA A 449 1.12 -52.24 -5.42
CA ALA A 449 -0.11 -52.51 -4.63
C ALA A 449 -0.48 -51.31 -3.71
N GLY A 450 -1.63 -50.70 -4.00
CA GLY A 450 -2.62 -50.33 -2.99
C GLY A 450 -2.43 -49.05 -2.17
N PHE A 451 -2.83 -47.88 -2.71
CA PHE A 451 -3.42 -46.79 -1.90
C PHE A 451 -4.44 -45.91 -2.69
N GLY A 452 -4.98 -46.43 -3.81
CA GLY A 452 -5.83 -45.66 -4.73
C GLY A 452 -7.35 -45.72 -4.50
N TRP A 453 -7.84 -46.30 -3.39
CA TRP A 453 -9.29 -46.54 -3.19
C TRP A 453 -9.98 -45.76 -2.07
N LEU A 454 -9.29 -44.82 -1.40
CA LEU A 454 -9.92 -44.03 -0.33
C LEU A 454 -10.45 -42.64 -0.74
N LEU A 455 -10.22 -42.19 -1.98
CA LEU A 455 -10.60 -40.83 -2.42
C LEU A 455 -11.85 -40.73 -3.29
N LEU A 456 -12.47 -41.86 -3.68
CA LEU A 456 -13.68 -41.88 -4.52
C LEU A 456 -15.01 -42.03 -3.77
N LEU A 457 -15.00 -42.01 -2.42
CA LEU A 457 -16.22 -42.12 -1.61
C LEU A 457 -16.73 -40.79 -1.03
N ALA A 458 -16.07 -39.66 -1.29
CA ALA A 458 -16.43 -38.36 -0.69
C ALA A 458 -17.16 -37.39 -1.64
N VAL A 459 -17.39 -37.74 -2.91
CA VAL A 459 -18.09 -36.86 -3.86
C VAL A 459 -19.25 -37.59 -4.55
N VAL A 460 -20.36 -37.72 -3.78
CA VAL A 460 -21.77 -37.45 -4.16
C VAL A 460 -22.34 -38.28 -5.34
N PRO A 461 -23.51 -38.96 -5.19
CA PRO A 461 -24.74 -38.18 -5.22
C PRO A 461 -25.96 -38.67 -4.42
N VAL A 462 -26.93 -37.73 -4.38
CA VAL A 462 -28.37 -37.93 -4.32
C VAL A 462 -29.03 -37.56 -2.99
N ALA A 463 -29.55 -36.33 -2.98
CA ALA A 463 -30.86 -36.04 -2.42
C ALA A 463 -31.87 -37.12 -2.82
N LEU A 464 -32.37 -37.93 -1.88
CA LEU A 464 -33.70 -38.57 -1.88
C LEU A 464 -33.82 -39.56 -0.71
N ARG A 465 -34.44 -39.15 0.41
CA ARG A 465 -35.69 -39.76 0.93
C ARG A 465 -36.04 -39.24 2.32
N ARG A 466 -37.25 -38.66 2.40
CA ARG A 466 -38.09 -38.54 3.60
C ARG A 466 -38.30 -39.90 4.27
N ARG A 467 -38.23 -39.97 5.60
CA ARG A 467 -39.35 -40.26 6.53
C ARG A 467 -38.83 -40.38 7.97
N GLY A 468 -39.56 -39.76 8.88
CA GLY A 468 -39.37 -39.67 10.32
C GLY A 468 -40.30 -38.58 10.81
#